data_AF-A0A450V2Q6-F1
#
_entry.id   AF-A0A450V2Q6-F1
#
_cell.length_a   1.000
_cell.length_b   1.000
_cell.length_c   1.000
_cell.angle_alpha   90.00
_cell.angle_beta   90.00
_cell.angle_gamma   90.00
#
_symmetry.space_group_name_H-M   'P 1'
#
loop_
_entity.id
_entity.type
_entity.pdbx_description
1 polymer ?
#
loop_
_entity_poly.entity_id
_entity_poly.type
_entity_poly.pdbx_seq_one_letter_code
_entity_poly.pdbx_strand_id
1 'polypeptide(L)' 'MNIVAFDTLEFSRTLQGVGFDKMQAEGVLTAFEDAFEEVEFPSIKDIARLDSKIDGLTIRIDSLETRMEVGFKQLRR' A
#
# COMPACT_ATOMS: atom_id res chain seq x y z
N MET A 1 8.96 1.63 6.94
CA MET A 1 7.76 2.36 7.41
C MET A 1 6.59 1.43 7.18
N ASN A 2 5.95 0.93 8.24
CA ASN A 2 4.89 -0.07 8.13
C ASN A 2 3.56 0.68 7.93
N ILE A 3 3.10 0.78 6.68
CA ILE A 3 1.81 1.42 6.37
C ILE A 3 0.75 0.34 6.58
N VAL A 4 -0.04 0.46 7.64
CA VAL A 4 -1.15 -0.45 7.90
C VAL A 4 -2.31 -0.05 6.99
N ALA A 5 -2.58 -0.87 5.98
CA ALA A 5 -3.76 -0.73 5.13
C ALA A 5 -5.02 -1.01 5.96
N PHE A 6 -6.13 -0.33 5.66
CA PHE A 6 -7.42 -0.68 6.26
C PHE A 6 -8.08 -1.78 5.43
N ASP A 7 -8.11 -3.00 5.97
CA ASP A 7 -8.80 -4.14 5.35
C ASP A 7 -10.29 -4.13 5.77
N THR A 8 -11.14 -3.58 4.89
CA THR A 8 -12.59 -3.49 5.11
C THR A 8 -13.27 -4.86 5.23
N LEU A 9 -12.67 -5.91 4.65
CA LEU A 9 -13.19 -7.27 4.71
C LEU A 9 -12.88 -7.92 6.05
N GLU A 10 -11.64 -7.79 6.54
CA GLU A 10 -11.25 -8.26 7.88
C GLU A 10 -12.05 -7.52 8.97
N PHE A 11 -12.25 -6.21 8.80
CA PHE A 11 -13.09 -5.40 9.68
C PHE A 11 -14.52 -5.94 9.77
N SER A 12 -15.19 -6.13 8.61
CA SER A 12 -16.57 -6.64 8.56
C SER A 12 -16.69 -8.06 9.11
N ARG A 13 -15.69 -8.92 8.87
CA ARG A 13 -15.63 -10.28 9.43
C ARG A 13 -15.46 -10.29 10.94
N THR A 14 -14.68 -9.37 11.48
CA THR A 14 -14.48 -9.22 12.93
C THR A 14 -15.80 -8.89 13.63
N LEU A 15 -16.58 -7.96 13.06
CA LEU A 15 -17.90 -7.61 13.58
C LEU A 15 -18.86 -8.81 13.54
N GLN A 16 -18.87 -9.56 12.44
CA GLN A 16 -19.68 -10.78 12.34
C GLN A 16 -19.24 -11.85 13.36
N GLY A 17 -17.93 -11.96 13.62
CA GLY A 17 -17.38 -12.87 14.61
C GLY A 17 -17.83 -12.58 16.05
N VAL A 18 -18.26 -11.36 16.34
CA VAL A 18 -18.82 -10.97 17.66
C VAL A 18 -20.36 -10.90 17.67
N GLY A 19 -21.01 -11.43 16.62
CA GLY A 19 -22.46 -11.62 16.59
C GLY A 19 -23.25 -10.54 15.85
N PHE A 20 -22.59 -9.63 15.14
CA PHE A 20 -23.29 -8.72 14.23
C PHE A 20 -23.72 -9.51 13.00
N ASP A 21 -24.96 -9.30 12.55
CA ASP A 21 -25.33 -9.81 11.23
C ASP A 21 -24.62 -9.02 10.12
N LYS A 22 -24.72 -9.51 8.89
CA LYS A 22 -24.07 -8.89 7.73
C LYS A 22 -24.49 -7.42 7.54
N MET A 23 -25.77 -7.10 7.71
CA MET A 23 -26.29 -5.75 7.51
C MET A 23 -25.81 -4.81 8.61
N GLN A 24 -25.75 -5.30 9.85
CA GLN A 24 -25.19 -4.55 10.97
C GLN A 24 -23.69 -4.27 10.79
N ALA A 25 -22.93 -5.26 10.34
CA ALA A 25 -21.49 -5.10 10.08
C ALA A 25 -21.22 -4.09 8.95
N GLU A 26 -21.99 -4.15 7.86
CA GLU A 26 -21.91 -3.18 6.76
C GLU A 26 -22.30 -1.77 7.22
N GLY A 27 -23.34 -1.62 8.04
CA GLY A 27 -23.75 -0.32 8.57
C GLY A 27 -22.70 0.33 9.48
N VAL A 28 -22.00 -0.46 10.29
CA VAL A 28 -20.88 0.04 11.12
C VAL A 28 -19.69 0.42 10.24
N LEU A 29 -19.39 -0.35 9.19
CA LEU A 29 -18.34 0.00 8.24
C LEU A 29 -18.64 1.34 7.56
N THR A 30 -19.87 1.57 7.09
CA THR A 30 -20.26 2.85 6.49
C THR A 30 -20.15 4.00 7.47
N ALA A 31 -20.67 3.86 8.70
CA ALA A 31 -20.53 4.90 9.72
C ALA A 31 -19.06 5.17 10.08
N PHE A 32 -18.21 4.15 10.03
CA PHE A 32 -16.77 4.28 10.18
C PHE A 32 -16.14 5.01 8.98
N GLU A 33 -16.52 4.72 7.75
CA GLU A 33 -16.02 5.46 6.57
C GLU A 33 -16.44 6.94 6.61
N ASP A 34 -17.71 7.21 6.93
CA ASP A 34 -18.26 8.56 7.02
C ASP A 34 -17.58 9.38 8.13
N ALA A 35 -17.34 8.79 9.30
CA ALA A 35 -16.68 9.48 10.42
C ALA A 35 -15.22 9.86 10.12
N PHE A 36 -14.61 9.21 9.11
CA PHE A 36 -13.23 9.41 8.69
C PHE A 36 -13.15 10.02 7.28
N GLU A 37 -14.18 10.74 6.82
CA GLU A 37 -14.32 11.37 5.49
C GLU A 37 -13.07 12.15 5.00
N GLU A 38 -12.18 12.62 5.88
CA GLU A 38 -10.92 13.31 5.52
C GLU A 38 -9.69 12.40 5.36
N VAL A 39 -9.82 11.10 5.62
CA VAL A 39 -8.73 10.13 5.56
C VAL A 39 -8.98 9.16 4.40
N GLU A 40 -8.38 9.44 3.24
CA GLU A 40 -8.29 8.43 2.17
C GLU A 40 -7.47 7.24 2.70
N PHE A 41 -8.14 6.14 3.03
CA PHE A 41 -7.47 4.89 3.35
C PHE A 41 -6.88 4.31 2.07
N PRO A 42 -5.55 4.16 1.98
CA PRO A 42 -4.95 3.47 0.84
C PRO A 42 -5.48 2.04 0.80
N SER A 43 -6.11 1.65 -0.30
CA SER A 43 -6.50 0.26 -0.48
C SER A 43 -5.25 -0.60 -0.66
N ILE A 44 -5.38 -1.92 -0.45
CA ILE A 44 -4.31 -2.89 -0.77
C ILE A 44 -3.83 -2.73 -2.22
N LYS A 45 -4.74 -2.36 -3.14
CA LYS A 45 -4.41 -2.12 -4.54
C LYS A 45 -3.57 -0.86 -4.74
N ASP A 46 -3.81 0.20 -3.97
CA ASP A 46 -3.02 1.43 -4.02
C ASP A 46 -1.60 1.20 -3.48
N ILE A 47 -1.49 0.40 -2.43
CA ILE A 47 -0.21 -0.05 -1.87
C ILE A 47 0.54 -0.91 -2.87
N ALA A 48 -0.12 -1.91 -3.47
CA ALA A 48 0.50 -2.75 -4.51
C ALA A 48 1.00 -1.94 -5.72
N ARG A 49 0.29 -0.85 -6.08
CA ARG A 49 0.72 0.08 -7.13
C ARG A 49 1.95 0.87 -6.71
N LEU A 50 2.05 1.28 -5.44
CA LEU A 50 3.22 1.96 -4.91
C LEU A 50 4.42 1.02 -4.83
N ASP A 51 4.25 -0.22 -4.38
CA ASP A 51 5.31 -1.23 -4.36
C ASP A 51 5.87 -1.47 -5.77
N SER A 52 4.99 -1.65 -6.75
CA SER A 52 5.40 -1.79 -8.16
C SER A 52 6.20 -0.58 -8.68
N LYS A 53 5.84 0.64 -8.23
CA LYS A 53 6.59 1.85 -8.59
C LYS A 53 7.95 1.90 -7.89
N ILE A 54 8.03 1.48 -6.63
CA ILE A 54 9.27 1.42 -5.86
C ILE A 54 10.22 0.42 -6.52
N ASP A 55 9.75 -0.78 -6.86
CA ASP A 55 10.55 -1.80 -7.56
C ASP A 55 11.10 -1.26 -8.90
N GLY A 56 10.25 -0.57 -9.66
CA GLY A 56 10.66 0.07 -10.90
C GLY A 56 11.72 1.17 -10.70
N LEU A 57 11.69 1.90 -9.58
CA LEU A 57 12.71 2.89 -9.23
C LEU A 57 14.02 2.22 -8.83
N THR A 58 13.97 1.14 -8.05
CA THR A 58 15.14 0.35 -7.64
C THR A 58 15.92 -0.13 -8.86
N ILE A 59 15.24 -0.75 -9.84
CA ILE A 59 15.87 -1.21 -11.09
C ILE A 59 16.55 -0.06 -11.85
N ARG A 60 15.91 1.12 -11.88
CA ARG A 60 16.48 2.30 -12.56
C ARG A 60 17.73 2.82 -11.85
N ILE A 61 17.75 2.78 -10.51
CA ILE A 61 18.91 3.16 -9.70
C ILE A 61 20.06 2.19 -9.97
N ASP A 62 19.83 0.88 -9.89
CA ASP A 62 20.86 -0.15 -10.14
C ASP A 62 21.49 -0.01 -11.53
N SER A 63 20.66 0.28 -12.54
CA SER A 63 21.13 0.54 -13.90
C SER A 63 22.00 1.80 -13.99
N LEU A 64 21.62 2.85 -13.26
CA LEU A 64 22.38 4.10 -13.19
C LEU A 64 23.72 3.90 -12.51
N GLU A 65 23.74 3.19 -11.38
CA GLU A 65 24.96 2.84 -10.65
C GLU A 65 25.91 2.02 -11.53
N THR A 66 25.41 1.01 -12.23
CA THR A 66 26.21 0.20 -13.16
C THR A 66 26.84 1.06 -14.27
N ARG A 67 26.06 1.98 -14.86
CA ARG A 67 26.56 2.90 -15.91
C ARG A 67 27.63 3.85 -15.36
N MET A 68 27.44 4.35 -14.14
CA MET A 68 28.42 5.19 -13.47
C MET A 68 29.72 4.43 -13.22
N GLU A 69 29.66 3.20 -12.69
CA GLU A 69 30.85 2.37 -12.49
C GLU A 69 31.62 2.14 -13.79
N VAL A 70 30.92 1.81 -14.88
CA VAL A 70 31.54 1.63 -16.19
C VAL A 70 32.18 2.93 -16.68
N GLY A 71 31.50 4.07 -16.55
CA GLY A 71 32.03 5.38 -16.91
C GLY A 71 33.30 5.73 -16.12
N PHE A 72 33.31 5.50 -14.80
CA PHE A 72 34.49 5.74 -13.97
C PHE A 72 35.65 4.80 -14.31
N LYS A 73 35.39 3.54 -14.65
CA LYS A 73 36.41 2.59 -15.12
C LYS A 73 37.04 3.05 -16.44
N GLN A 74 36.26 3.63 -17.35
CA GLN A 74 36.77 4.17 -18.62
C GLN A 74 37.64 5.42 -18.42
N LEU A 75 37.31 6.29 -17.47
CA LEU A 75 38.09 7.49 -17.14
C LEU A 75 39.42 7.20 -16.44
N ARG A 76 39.56 6.03 -15.81
CA ARG A 76 40.77 5.59 -15.11
C ARG A 76 41.73 4.76 -15.98
N ARG A 77 41.39 4.50 -17.24
CA ARG A 77 42.29 3.91 -18.25
C ARG A 77 42.96 4.99 -19.06
#